data_AF-A0A958FLP9-F1
#
_entry.id   AF-A0A958FLP9-F1
#
_cell.length_a   1.000
_cell.length_b   1.000
_cell.length_c   1.000
_cell.angle_alpha   90.00
_cell.angle_beta   90.00
_cell.angle_gamma   90.00
#
_symmetry.space_group_name_H-M   'P 1'
#
loop_
_entity.id
_entity.type
_entity.pdbx_description
1 polymer ?
#
loop_
_entity_poly.entity_id
_entity_poly.type
_entity_poly.pdbx_seq_one_letter_code
_entity_poly.pdbx_strand_id
1 'polypeptide(L)'
;LVQMISLRLSPLWSTLITLGLILLLGLVQILLFSRAGIVMEMVFPALALAFSFVSTNLYQFMLARKEKQRILGAFAHYVPAKVVQELIAHPEKLALGGEERVMTVLFSDVASFTTISESLTPRQLVMLINEYLSEMTELILKYDGIIDKYEGDAIMAEFGAPVYYDHHATNACHAALEMQHRLKELSRIWRRQG
;
A
#
# COMPACT_ATOMS: atom_id res chain seq x y z
N LEU A 1 -5.14 35.62 9.52
CA LEU A 1 -6.57 35.31 9.28
C LEU A 1 -6.82 34.74 7.88
N VAL A 2 -6.57 35.49 6.80
CA VAL A 2 -6.78 35.00 5.40
C VAL A 2 -6.00 33.72 5.09
N GLN A 3 -4.73 33.63 5.50
CA GLN A 3 -3.92 32.43 5.27
C GLN A 3 -4.23 31.23 6.18
N MET A 4 -4.90 31.45 7.31
CA MET A 4 -5.41 30.33 8.13
C MET A 4 -6.68 29.72 7.50
N ILE A 5 -7.48 30.54 6.83
CA ILE A 5 -8.67 30.10 6.09
C ILE A 5 -8.25 29.34 4.82
N SER A 6 -7.14 29.73 4.20
CA SER A 6 -6.62 29.05 3.00
C SER A 6 -6.08 27.63 3.25
N LEU A 7 -5.86 27.24 4.52
CA LEU A 7 -5.54 25.85 4.90
C LEU A 7 -6.73 24.89 4.73
N ARG A 8 -7.96 25.40 4.62
CA ARG A 8 -9.18 24.60 4.44
C ARG A 8 -9.71 24.57 3.00
N LEU A 9 -9.12 25.35 2.10
CA LEU A 9 -9.52 25.44 0.69
C LEU A 9 -8.55 24.63 -0.19
N SER A 10 -8.99 24.20 -1.37
CA SER A 10 -8.10 23.48 -2.29
C SER A 10 -6.90 24.36 -2.68
N PRO A 11 -5.72 23.77 -2.97
CA PRO A 11 -4.49 24.52 -3.21
C PRO A 11 -4.64 25.62 -4.27
N LEU A 12 -5.46 25.38 -5.29
CA LEU A 12 -5.74 26.32 -6.39
C LEU A 12 -6.44 27.60 -5.92
N TRP A 13 -7.40 27.51 -5.00
CA TRP A 13 -8.08 28.69 -4.47
C TRP A 13 -7.18 29.52 -3.56
N SER A 14 -6.32 28.86 -2.77
CA SER A 14 -5.32 29.53 -1.94
C SER A 14 -4.30 30.33 -2.78
N THR A 15 -3.86 29.76 -3.91
CA THR A 15 -2.95 30.45 -4.84
C THR A 15 -3.62 31.66 -5.50
N LEU A 16 -4.88 31.54 -5.93
CA LEU A 16 -5.62 32.63 -6.57
C LEU A 16 -5.88 33.80 -5.61
N ILE A 17 -6.26 33.52 -4.36
CA ILE A 17 -6.50 34.55 -3.34
C ILE A 17 -5.21 35.32 -3.02
N THR A 18 -4.07 34.61 -2.92
CA THR A 18 -2.79 35.24 -2.60
C THR A 18 -2.30 36.15 -3.75
N LEU A 19 -2.41 35.68 -5.00
CA LEU A 19 -2.11 36.48 -6.20
C LEU A 19 -3.01 37.71 -6.28
N GLY A 20 -4.32 37.54 -6.04
CA GLY A 20 -5.28 38.65 -6.01
C GLY A 20 -4.94 39.70 -4.95
N LEU A 21 -4.51 39.27 -3.76
CA LEU A 21 -4.12 40.19 -2.68
C LEU A 21 -2.87 41.00 -3.03
N ILE A 22 -1.87 40.38 -3.66
CA ILE A 22 -0.64 41.03 -4.11
C ILE A 22 -0.96 42.09 -5.18
N LEU A 23 -1.80 41.74 -6.16
CA LEU A 23 -2.23 42.66 -7.21
C LEU A 23 -3.05 43.84 -6.66
N LEU A 24 -3.96 43.58 -5.72
CA LEU A 24 -4.75 44.62 -5.05
C LEU A 24 -3.85 45.60 -4.29
N LEU A 25 -2.89 45.09 -3.51
CA LEU A 25 -1.94 45.92 -2.78
C LEU A 25 -1.12 46.79 -3.74
N GLY A 26 -0.66 46.23 -4.87
CA GLY A 26 0.07 46.98 -5.90
C GLY A 26 -0.79 48.08 -6.53
N LEU A 27 -2.05 47.79 -6.85
CA LEU A 27 -2.99 48.76 -7.42
C LEU A 27 -3.28 49.92 -6.45
N VAL A 28 -3.52 49.61 -5.18
CA VAL A 28 -3.74 50.62 -4.13
C VAL A 28 -2.53 51.54 -4.00
N GLN A 29 -1.32 50.98 -4.09
CA GLN A 29 -0.08 51.77 -4.04
C GLN A 29 0.03 52.74 -5.23
N ILE A 30 -0.21 52.26 -6.45
CA ILE A 30 -0.16 53.11 -7.66
C ILE A 30 -1.16 54.27 -7.56
N LEU A 31 -2.37 53.99 -7.06
CA LEU A 31 -3.41 55.00 -6.87
C LEU A 31 -3.02 56.03 -5.80
N LEU A 32 -2.51 55.58 -4.64
CA LEU A 32 -2.06 56.46 -3.55
C LEU A 32 -0.86 57.32 -3.96
N PHE A 33 0.07 56.77 -4.74
CA PHE A 33 1.18 57.51 -5.31
C PHE A 33 0.70 58.61 -6.27
N SER A 34 -0.20 58.26 -7.20
CA SER A 34 -0.73 59.20 -8.21
C SER A 34 -1.56 60.36 -7.64
N ARG A 35 -2.25 60.15 -6.51
CA ARG A 35 -3.20 61.13 -5.94
C ARG A 35 -2.66 61.90 -4.74
N ALA A 36 -1.81 61.28 -3.93
CA ALA A 36 -1.36 61.85 -2.66
C ALA A 36 0.17 62.01 -2.56
N GLY A 37 0.94 61.49 -3.52
CA GLY A 37 2.41 61.54 -3.50
C GLY A 37 3.05 60.75 -2.35
N ILE A 38 2.27 59.92 -1.64
CA ILE A 38 2.73 59.14 -0.49
C ILE A 38 3.41 57.87 -1.00
N VAL A 39 4.67 57.70 -0.66
CA VAL A 39 5.43 56.46 -0.91
C VAL A 39 5.41 55.64 0.38
N MET A 40 4.76 54.46 0.35
CA MET A 40 4.85 53.48 1.43
C MET A 40 5.95 52.45 1.15
N GLU A 41 6.67 52.05 2.19
CA GLU A 41 7.65 50.96 2.14
C GLU A 41 6.97 49.59 1.96
N MET A 42 6.76 49.21 0.70
CA MET A 42 6.02 47.99 0.35
C MET A 42 6.87 46.72 0.36
N VAL A 43 8.19 46.87 0.55
CA VAL A 43 9.13 45.75 0.54
C VAL A 43 8.81 44.76 1.66
N PHE A 44 8.50 45.24 2.88
CA PHE A 44 8.20 44.37 4.02
C PHE A 44 6.88 43.59 3.87
N PRO A 45 5.73 44.20 3.51
CA PRO A 45 4.49 43.45 3.26
C PRO A 45 4.60 42.44 2.12
N ALA A 46 5.31 42.78 1.03
CA ALA A 46 5.50 41.88 -0.09
C ALA A 46 6.35 40.66 0.28
N LEU A 47 7.46 40.87 1.00
CA LEU A 47 8.30 39.79 1.51
C LEU A 47 7.56 38.90 2.52
N ALA A 48 6.79 39.51 3.42
CA ALA A 48 5.98 38.76 4.40
C ALA A 48 4.94 37.86 3.71
N LEU A 49 4.25 38.38 2.68
CA LEU A 49 3.30 37.58 1.89
C LEU A 49 3.98 36.45 1.12
N ALA A 50 5.12 36.73 0.47
CA ALA A 50 5.89 35.72 -0.26
C ALA A 50 6.40 34.60 0.67
N PHE A 51 6.97 34.97 1.81
CA PHE A 51 7.48 34.02 2.80
C PHE A 51 6.36 33.13 3.35
N SER A 52 5.23 33.73 3.70
CA SER A 52 4.08 33.02 4.25
C SER A 52 3.41 32.11 3.20
N PHE A 53 3.39 32.52 1.93
CA PHE A 53 2.94 31.69 0.81
C PHE A 53 3.83 30.46 0.62
N VAL A 54 5.16 30.64 0.58
CA VAL A 54 6.13 29.53 0.44
C VAL A 54 6.00 28.57 1.62
N SER A 55 5.95 29.11 2.84
CA SER A 55 5.83 28.30 4.06
C SER A 55 4.55 27.46 4.08
N THR A 56 3.42 28.04 3.70
CA THR A 56 2.12 27.34 3.68
C THR A 56 2.08 26.24 2.61
N ASN A 57 2.56 26.53 1.40
CA ASN A 57 2.63 25.52 0.33
C ASN A 57 3.58 24.37 0.69
N LEU A 58 4.74 24.68 1.26
CA LEU A 58 5.69 23.68 1.71
C LEU A 58 5.08 22.80 2.81
N TYR A 59 4.37 23.40 3.77
CA TYR A 59 3.69 22.68 4.83
C TYR A 59 2.59 21.74 4.29
N GLN A 60 1.75 22.24 3.38
CA GLN A 60 0.71 21.44 2.72
C GLN A 60 1.30 20.29 1.89
N PHE A 61 2.40 20.55 1.17
CA PHE A 61 3.12 19.52 0.43
C PHE A 61 3.67 18.41 1.35
N MET A 62 4.26 18.79 2.49
CA MET A 62 4.73 17.82 3.47
C MET A 62 3.59 17.01 4.10
N LEU A 63 2.46 17.65 4.42
CA LEU A 63 1.28 16.97 4.95
C LEU A 63 0.70 15.97 3.95
N ALA A 64 0.52 16.38 2.69
CA ALA A 64 0.01 15.49 1.63
C ALA A 64 0.93 14.27 1.44
N ARG A 65 2.25 14.46 1.52
CA ARG A 65 3.22 13.36 1.42
C ARG A 65 3.12 12.39 2.61
N LYS A 66 2.97 12.91 3.84
CA LYS A 66 2.79 12.09 5.04
C LYS A 66 1.49 11.30 5.01
N GLU A 67 0.39 11.92 4.57
CA GLU A 67 -0.91 11.25 4.48
C GLU A 67 -0.88 10.10 3.47
N LYS A 68 -0.28 10.31 2.30
CA LYS A 68 -0.07 9.25 1.30
C LYS A 68 0.72 8.07 1.89
N GLN A 69 1.81 8.35 2.62
CA GLN A 69 2.62 7.31 3.27
C GLN A 69 1.85 6.59 4.38
N ARG A 70 1.02 7.29 5.15
CA ARG A 70 0.18 6.72 6.20
C ARG A 70 -0.85 5.76 5.63
N ILE A 71 -1.52 6.14 4.55
CA ILE A 71 -2.49 5.29 3.85
C ILE A 71 -1.79 4.03 3.32
N LEU A 72 -0.65 4.17 2.65
CA LEU A 72 0.12 3.02 2.14
C LEU A 72 0.60 2.10 3.26
N GLY A 73 1.05 2.66 4.39
CA GLY A 73 1.42 1.89 5.58
C GLY A 73 0.25 1.14 6.20
N ALA A 74 -0.95 1.74 6.21
CA ALA A 74 -2.16 1.07 6.68
C ALA A 74 -2.59 -0.08 5.76
N PHE A 75 -2.48 0.09 4.44
CA PHE A 75 -2.77 -0.97 3.46
C PHE A 75 -1.77 -2.13 3.52
N ALA A 76 -0.52 -1.90 3.93
CA ALA A 76 0.49 -2.95 4.07
C ALA A 76 0.14 -4.02 5.12
N HIS A 77 -0.81 -3.76 6.03
CA HIS A 77 -1.32 -4.77 6.96
C HIS A 77 -2.32 -5.76 6.33
N TYR A 78 -2.94 -5.38 5.21
CA TYR A 78 -4.02 -6.14 4.57
C TYR A 78 -3.63 -6.66 3.19
N VAL A 79 -2.55 -6.12 2.60
CA VAL A 79 -2.09 -6.46 1.26
C VAL A 79 -0.59 -6.78 1.32
N PRO A 80 -0.13 -7.87 0.69
CA PRO A 80 1.29 -8.24 0.70
C PRO A 80 2.19 -7.09 0.23
N ALA A 81 3.35 -6.91 0.86
CA ALA A 81 4.27 -5.80 0.61
C ALA A 81 4.65 -5.65 -0.87
N LYS A 82 4.77 -6.78 -1.59
CA LYS A 82 5.07 -6.84 -3.03
C LYS A 82 4.01 -6.12 -3.87
N VAL A 83 2.73 -6.26 -3.51
CA VAL A 83 1.61 -5.60 -4.19
C VAL A 83 1.61 -4.11 -3.91
N VAL A 84 1.84 -3.70 -2.65
CA VAL A 84 1.89 -2.28 -2.27
C VAL A 84 3.04 -1.57 -3.00
N GLN A 85 4.22 -2.20 -3.08
CA GLN A 85 5.36 -1.65 -3.83
C GLN A 85 5.06 -1.52 -5.31
N GLU A 86 4.41 -2.52 -5.91
CA GLU A 86 4.00 -2.48 -7.32
C GLU A 86 3.02 -1.32 -7.58
N LEU A 87 2.03 -1.11 -6.72
CA LEU A 87 1.05 -0.02 -6.84
C LEU A 87 1.70 1.37 -6.68
N ILE A 88 2.77 1.47 -5.88
CA ILE A 88 3.54 2.72 -5.74
C ILE A 88 4.35 3.00 -7.00
N ALA A 89 4.97 1.96 -7.58
CA ALA A 89 5.79 2.06 -8.79
C ALA A 89 4.93 2.33 -10.03
N HIS A 90 3.74 1.73 -10.08
CA HIS A 90 2.82 1.77 -11.21
C HIS A 90 1.39 2.13 -10.77
N PRO A 91 1.12 3.40 -10.39
CA PRO A 91 -0.21 3.86 -9.97
C PRO A 91 -1.29 3.66 -11.04
N GLU A 92 -0.90 3.63 -12.32
CA GLU A 92 -1.77 3.36 -13.47
C GLU A 92 -2.34 1.94 -13.48
N LYS A 93 -1.66 0.96 -12.86
CA LYS A 93 -2.16 -0.42 -12.72
C LYS A 93 -3.33 -0.53 -11.73
N LEU A 94 -3.61 0.54 -10.99
CA LEU A 94 -4.79 0.68 -10.14
C LEU A 94 -6.06 0.99 -10.96
N ALA A 95 -5.96 1.03 -12.30
CA ALA A 95 -7.11 1.16 -13.19
C ALA A 95 -8.11 0.03 -12.90
N LEU A 96 -9.35 0.44 -12.60
CA LEU A 96 -10.47 -0.47 -12.36
C LEU A 96 -10.75 -1.26 -13.65
N GLY A 97 -10.45 -2.55 -13.63
CA GLY A 97 -10.66 -3.49 -14.73
C GLY A 97 -9.96 -4.83 -14.43
N GLY A 98 -10.51 -5.92 -14.95
CA GLY A 98 -9.80 -7.21 -14.95
C GLY A 98 -8.90 -7.31 -16.18
N GLU A 99 -7.78 -8.02 -16.06
CA GLU A 99 -6.93 -8.37 -17.21
C GLU A 99 -6.95 -9.89 -17.45
N GLU A 100 -6.91 -10.29 -18.72
CA GLU A 100 -6.65 -11.70 -19.06
C GLU A 100 -5.15 -11.93 -19.11
N ARG A 101 -4.68 -12.90 -18.32
CA ARG A 101 -3.26 -13.25 -18.24
C ARG A 101 -3.08 -14.75 -18.02
N VAL A 102 -1.99 -15.28 -18.58
CA VAL A 102 -1.52 -16.63 -18.26
C VAL A 102 -0.80 -16.60 -16.91
N MET A 103 -1.28 -17.44 -15.99
CA MET A 103 -0.71 -17.59 -14.64
C MET A 103 -0.82 -19.05 -14.19
N THR A 104 -0.18 -19.38 -13.07
CA THR A 104 -0.28 -20.72 -12.48
C THR A 104 -0.93 -20.65 -11.12
N VAL A 105 -1.93 -21.50 -10.90
CA VAL A 105 -2.60 -21.64 -9.60
C VAL A 105 -2.22 -23.00 -9.03
N LEU A 106 -1.78 -23.01 -7.77
CA LEU A 106 -1.49 -24.19 -6.99
C LEU A 106 -2.62 -24.39 -5.98
N PHE A 107 -3.20 -25.59 -5.99
CA PHE A 107 -4.13 -26.05 -4.97
C PHE A 107 -3.47 -27.18 -4.18
N SER A 108 -3.55 -27.12 -2.87
CA SER A 108 -3.12 -28.17 -1.95
C SER A 108 -4.23 -28.45 -0.96
N ASP A 109 -4.44 -29.72 -0.62
CA ASP A 109 -5.47 -30.16 0.34
C ASP A 109 -4.94 -31.33 1.17
N VAL A 110 -5.41 -31.47 2.41
CA VAL A 110 -4.92 -32.52 3.31
C VAL A 110 -5.74 -33.79 3.12
N ALA A 111 -5.09 -34.86 2.67
CA ALA A 111 -5.74 -36.14 2.49
C ALA A 111 -6.34 -36.67 3.81
N SER A 112 -7.61 -37.06 3.76
CA SER A 112 -8.34 -37.62 4.91
C SER A 112 -8.44 -36.68 6.12
N PHE A 113 -8.43 -35.36 5.89
CA PHE A 113 -8.51 -34.37 6.97
C PHE A 113 -9.74 -34.53 7.87
N THR A 114 -10.91 -34.88 7.32
CA THR A 114 -12.12 -35.13 8.13
C THR A 114 -11.85 -36.15 9.23
N THR A 115 -11.25 -37.30 8.89
CA THR A 115 -10.92 -38.35 9.87
C THR A 115 -9.89 -37.87 10.91
N ILE A 116 -8.92 -37.06 10.48
CA ILE A 116 -7.93 -36.45 11.41
C ILE A 116 -8.63 -35.48 12.35
N SER A 117 -9.53 -34.64 11.84
CA SER A 117 -10.23 -33.62 12.62
C SER A 117 -11.18 -34.21 13.67
N GLU A 118 -11.81 -35.35 13.38
CA GLU A 118 -12.70 -36.05 14.30
C GLU A 118 -11.95 -36.80 15.42
N SER A 119 -10.68 -37.14 15.20
CA SER A 119 -9.86 -37.89 16.16
C SER A 119 -9.02 -36.99 17.09
N LEU A 120 -8.98 -35.68 16.83
CA LEU A 120 -8.21 -34.71 17.61
C LEU A 120 -9.13 -33.79 18.43
N THR A 121 -8.64 -33.34 19.58
CA THR A 121 -9.31 -32.22 20.27
C THR A 121 -9.19 -30.93 19.43
N PRO A 122 -10.12 -29.97 19.55
CA PRO A 122 -10.04 -28.72 18.80
C PRO A 122 -8.70 -27.98 18.94
N ARG A 123 -8.10 -28.02 20.14
CA ARG A 123 -6.80 -27.41 20.39
C ARG A 123 -5.67 -28.12 19.64
N GLN A 124 -5.66 -29.44 19.63
CA GLN A 124 -4.65 -30.23 18.89
C GLN A 124 -4.79 -30.03 17.39
N LEU A 125 -6.03 -30.03 16.88
CA LEU A 125 -6.29 -29.80 15.47
C LEU A 125 -5.80 -28.41 15.02
N VAL A 126 -6.10 -27.35 15.78
CA VAL A 126 -5.63 -25.99 15.47
C VAL A 126 -4.11 -25.90 15.49
N MET A 127 -3.43 -26.56 16.42
CA MET A 127 -1.96 -26.58 16.45
C MET A 127 -1.39 -27.30 15.22
N LEU A 128 -1.91 -28.48 14.89
CA LEU A 128 -1.47 -29.27 13.74
C LEU A 128 -1.66 -28.52 12.43
N ILE A 129 -2.86 -27.96 12.22
CA ILE A 129 -3.17 -27.28 10.96
C ILE A 129 -2.38 -25.98 10.81
N ASN A 130 -2.19 -25.22 11.89
CA ASN A 130 -1.39 -24.00 11.82
C ASN A 130 0.08 -24.31 11.53
N GLU A 131 0.64 -25.38 12.08
CA GLU A 131 2.00 -25.81 11.77
C GLU A 131 2.13 -26.20 10.29
N TYR A 132 1.22 -27.04 9.78
CA TYR A 132 1.18 -27.41 8.36
C TYR A 132 1.04 -26.18 7.45
N LEU A 133 0.02 -25.35 7.68
CA LEU A 133 -0.26 -24.18 6.85
C LEU A 133 0.92 -23.19 6.86
N SER A 134 1.57 -22.98 8.01
CA SER A 134 2.73 -22.09 8.11
C SER A 134 3.89 -22.61 7.27
N GLU A 135 4.24 -23.89 7.42
CA GLU A 135 5.36 -24.52 6.70
C GLU A 135 5.13 -24.57 5.19
N MET A 136 3.90 -24.88 4.75
CA MET A 136 3.57 -24.85 3.32
C MET A 136 3.58 -23.42 2.77
N THR A 137 3.09 -22.44 3.54
CA THR A 137 3.05 -21.04 3.14
C THR A 137 4.46 -20.48 2.96
N GLU A 138 5.38 -20.76 3.88
CA GLU A 138 6.77 -20.32 3.75
C GLU A 138 7.42 -20.84 2.46
N LEU A 139 7.13 -22.09 2.08
CA LEU A 139 7.62 -22.68 0.83
C LEU A 139 6.99 -22.03 -0.41
N ILE A 140 5.69 -21.75 -0.39
CA ILE A 140 5.02 -21.06 -1.50
C ILE A 140 5.63 -19.65 -1.69
N LEU A 141 5.80 -18.91 -0.60
CA LEU A 141 6.38 -17.56 -0.61
C LEU A 141 7.85 -17.58 -1.06
N LYS A 142 8.62 -18.61 -0.68
CA LYS A 142 10.02 -18.82 -1.10
C LYS A 142 10.18 -18.86 -2.62
N TYR A 143 9.16 -19.34 -3.34
CA TYR A 143 9.15 -19.45 -4.80
C TYR A 143 8.32 -18.36 -5.49
N ASP A 144 8.13 -17.19 -4.85
CA ASP A 144 7.37 -16.07 -5.40
C ASP A 144 5.88 -16.37 -5.68
N GLY A 145 5.33 -17.40 -5.03
CA GLY A 145 3.88 -17.59 -4.97
C GLY A 145 3.25 -16.64 -3.94
N ILE A 146 1.97 -16.32 -4.13
CA ILE A 146 1.17 -15.53 -3.19
C ILE A 146 -0.03 -16.36 -2.77
N ILE A 147 -0.32 -16.38 -1.47
CA ILE A 147 -1.52 -17.03 -0.94
C ILE A 147 -2.73 -16.17 -1.29
N ASP A 148 -3.68 -16.74 -2.04
CA ASP A 148 -4.97 -16.10 -2.30
C ASP A 148 -5.89 -16.32 -1.09
N LYS A 149 -6.08 -17.59 -0.68
CA LYS A 149 -6.79 -17.92 0.56
C LYS A 149 -6.47 -19.30 1.11
N TYR A 150 -6.95 -19.51 2.34
CA TYR A 150 -7.07 -20.81 2.98
C TYR A 150 -8.54 -21.22 2.99
N GLU A 151 -8.84 -22.45 2.59
CA GLU A 151 -10.19 -23.02 2.63
C GLU A 151 -10.20 -24.25 3.55
N GLY A 152 -10.30 -24.01 4.86
CA GLY A 152 -10.16 -25.07 5.85
C GLY A 152 -8.72 -25.59 5.91
N ASP A 153 -8.50 -26.79 5.41
CA ASP A 153 -7.21 -27.46 5.28
C ASP A 153 -6.56 -27.29 3.89
N ALA A 154 -7.27 -26.66 2.96
CA ALA A 154 -6.77 -26.37 1.63
C ALA A 154 -6.04 -25.02 1.54
N ILE A 155 -5.04 -24.96 0.67
CA ILE A 155 -4.29 -23.75 0.30
C ILE A 155 -4.50 -23.49 -1.18
N MET A 156 -4.91 -22.26 -1.52
CA MET A 156 -4.90 -21.75 -2.88
C MET A 156 -3.83 -20.67 -3.00
N ALA A 157 -2.90 -20.87 -3.93
CA ALA A 157 -1.80 -19.95 -4.19
C ALA A 157 -1.68 -19.62 -5.67
N GLU A 158 -1.30 -18.38 -5.96
CA GLU A 158 -1.15 -17.83 -7.29
C GLU A 158 0.32 -17.51 -7.58
N PHE A 159 0.77 -17.89 -8.77
CA PHE A 159 2.10 -17.61 -9.30
C PHE A 159 1.92 -16.80 -10.59
N GLY A 160 2.58 -15.65 -10.67
CA GLY A 160 2.43 -14.69 -11.78
C GLY A 160 1.32 -13.64 -11.57
N ALA A 161 0.76 -13.57 -10.35
CA ALA A 161 -0.13 -12.50 -9.90
C ALA A 161 0.26 -12.00 -8.50
N PRO A 162 -0.05 -10.73 -8.16
CA PRO A 162 -0.51 -9.68 -9.08
C PRO A 162 0.62 -9.15 -9.98
N VAL A 163 1.88 -9.49 -9.64
CA VAL A 163 3.06 -9.17 -10.45
C VAL A 163 3.43 -10.38 -11.31
N TYR A 164 3.45 -10.19 -12.62
CA TYR A 164 3.82 -11.23 -13.58
C TYR A 164 5.33 -11.49 -13.61
N TYR A 165 5.71 -12.74 -13.86
CA TYR A 165 7.08 -13.17 -14.13
C TYR A 165 7.07 -14.46 -14.95
N ASP A 166 8.02 -14.63 -15.88
CA ASP A 166 7.99 -15.69 -16.90
C ASP A 166 8.05 -17.11 -16.31
N HIS A 167 8.73 -17.29 -15.17
CA HIS A 167 8.96 -18.60 -14.57
C HIS A 167 7.87 -19.04 -13.58
N HIS A 168 6.67 -18.44 -13.62
CA HIS A 168 5.57 -18.72 -12.69
C HIS A 168 5.21 -20.21 -12.61
N ALA A 169 5.15 -20.91 -13.74
CA ALA A 169 4.84 -22.34 -13.79
C ALA A 169 5.97 -23.19 -13.17
N THR A 170 7.22 -22.89 -13.51
CA THR A 170 8.40 -23.59 -12.98
C THR A 170 8.52 -23.43 -11.47
N ASN A 171 8.30 -22.21 -10.97
CA ASN A 171 8.31 -21.92 -9.54
C ASN A 171 7.19 -22.65 -8.80
N ALA A 172 5.98 -22.70 -9.36
CA ALA A 172 4.87 -23.46 -8.77
C ALA A 172 5.21 -24.95 -8.67
N CYS A 173 5.85 -25.53 -9.69
CA CYS A 173 6.31 -26.92 -9.64
C CYS A 173 7.40 -27.13 -8.57
N HIS A 174 8.36 -26.22 -8.45
CA HIS A 174 9.39 -26.31 -7.40
C HIS A 174 8.79 -26.20 -6.00
N ALA A 175 7.86 -25.26 -5.79
CA ALA A 175 7.12 -25.13 -4.54
C ALA A 175 6.39 -26.44 -4.19
N ALA A 176 5.62 -26.99 -5.12
CA ALA A 176 4.89 -28.24 -4.91
C ALA A 176 5.81 -29.42 -4.55
N LEU A 177 6.96 -29.55 -5.21
CA LEU A 177 7.92 -30.61 -4.91
C LEU A 177 8.53 -30.44 -3.51
N GLU A 178 8.91 -29.22 -3.13
CA GLU A 178 9.49 -28.95 -1.82
C GLU A 178 8.45 -29.10 -0.70
N MET A 179 7.20 -28.68 -0.94
CA MET A 179 6.07 -28.93 -0.04
C MET A 179 5.89 -30.43 0.26
N GLN A 180 5.94 -31.27 -0.78
CA GLN A 180 5.87 -32.73 -0.63
C GLN A 180 7.04 -33.30 0.19
N HIS A 181 8.24 -32.76 0.02
CA HIS A 181 9.40 -33.15 0.82
C HIS A 181 9.24 -32.75 2.28
N ARG A 182 8.85 -31.50 2.54
CA ARG A 182 8.65 -30.97 3.88
C ARG A 182 7.53 -31.69 4.62
N LEU A 183 6.42 -31.99 3.94
CA LEU A 183 5.31 -32.75 4.50
C LEU A 183 5.74 -34.15 4.98
N LYS A 184 6.67 -34.81 4.27
CA LYS A 184 7.23 -36.10 4.72
C LYS A 184 8.05 -35.96 6.00
N GLU A 185 8.74 -34.84 6.19
CA GLU A 185 9.48 -34.55 7.42
C GLU A 185 8.52 -34.26 8.58
N LEU A 186 7.54 -33.39 8.38
CA LEU A 186 6.50 -33.08 9.36
C LEU A 186 5.74 -34.34 9.80
N SER A 187 5.36 -35.19 8.85
CA SER A 187 4.72 -36.49 9.12
C SER A 187 5.56 -37.39 10.03
N ARG A 188 6.91 -37.35 9.91
CA ARG A 188 7.80 -38.11 10.80
C ARG A 188 7.88 -37.49 12.19
N ILE A 189 7.79 -36.17 12.30
CA ILE A 189 7.79 -35.44 13.58
C ILE A 189 6.49 -35.73 14.32
N TRP A 190 5.34 -35.57 13.67
CA TRP A 190 4.03 -35.82 14.28
C TRP A 190 3.89 -37.26 14.79
N ARG A 191 4.31 -38.26 13.99
CA ARG A 191 4.33 -39.66 14.43
C ARG A 191 5.17 -39.93 15.69
N ARG A 192 6.18 -39.11 15.98
CA ARG A 192 6.99 -39.23 17.22
C ARG A 192 6.31 -38.56 18.41
N GLN A 193 5.42 -37.60 18.16
CA GLN A 193 4.72 -36.84 19.19
C GLN A 193 3.41 -37.51 19.64
N GLY A 194 2.89 -38.46 18.84
CA GLY A 194 1.67 -39.22 19.11
C GLY A 194 0.53 -38.75 18.23
#